data_AF-A0A1M6I019-F1
#
_entry.id   AF-A0A1M6I019-F1
#
_cell.length_a   1.000
_cell.length_b   1.000
_cell.length_c   1.000
_cell.angle_alpha   90.00
_cell.angle_beta   90.00
_cell.angle_gamma   90.00
#
_symmetry.space_group_name_H-M   'P 1'
#
loop_
_entity.id
_entity.type
_entity.pdbx_description
1 polymer ?
#
loop_
_entity_poly.entity_id
_entity_poly.type
_entity_poly.pdbx_seq_one_letter_code
_entity_poly.pdbx_strand_id
1 'polypeptide(L)' 'MADVKIALRDLWKIFGSAPEKALAHARAGMHKAELLAEHRHVLGLRDINV' A
#
# COMPACT_ATOMS: atom_id res chain seq x y z
N MET A 1 -29.20 -0.87 9.21
CA MET A 1 -27.76 -0.71 8.91
C MET A 1 -27.01 -0.87 10.21
N ALA A 2 -25.96 -1.69 10.27
CA ALA A 2 -25.16 -1.83 11.49
C ALA A 2 -24.46 -0.50 11.79
N ASP A 3 -24.37 -0.13 13.07
CA ASP A 3 -23.64 1.06 13.51
C ASP A 3 -22.14 0.87 13.24
N VAL A 4 -21.58 1.68 12.33
CA VAL A 4 -20.18 1.57 11.91
C VAL A 4 -19.28 2.05 13.05
N LYS A 5 -18.49 1.14 13.62
CA LYS A 5 -17.59 1.44 14.73
C LYS A 5 -16.19 1.88 14.28
N ILE A 6 -15.72 1.37 13.15
CA ILE A 6 -14.40 1.68 12.58
C ILE A 6 -14.59 1.81 11.07
N ALA A 7 -13.95 2.81 10.47
CA ALA A 7 -13.84 2.97 9.02
C ALA A 7 -12.36 3.16 8.67
N LEU A 8 -11.88 2.39 7.68
CA LEU A 8 -10.54 2.55 7.13
C LEU A 8 -10.64 3.27 5.79
N ARG A 9 -9.75 4.23 5.58
CA ARG A 9 -9.64 4.98 4.31
C ARG A 9 -8.19 5.10 3.92
N ASP A 10 -7.90 4.92 2.64
CA ASP A 10 -6.58 5.10 2.05
C ASP A 10 -5.46 4.40 2.84
N LEU A 11 -5.71 3.17 3.34
CA LEU A 11 -4.73 2.46 4.15
C LEU A 11 -3.73 1.68 3.26
N TRP A 12 -2.45 1.94 3.49
CA TRP A 12 -1.32 1.33 2.77
C TRP A 12 -0.32 0.68 3.73
N LYS A 13 0.35 -0.38 3.28
CA LYS A 13 1.48 -0.99 3.99
C LYS A 13 2.57 -1.38 3.00
N ILE A 14 3.78 -0.88 3.24
CA ILE A 14 4.98 -1.17 2.45
C ILE A 14 6.06 -1.71 3.38
N PHE A 15 6.79 -2.74 2.95
CA PHE A 15 8.00 -3.23 3.62
C PHE A 15 9.25 -2.89 2.80
N GLY A 16 10.36 -2.55 3.47
CA GLY A 16 11.64 -2.20 2.86
C GLY A 16 12.27 -0.96 3.52
N SER A 17 13.46 -0.57 3.06
CA SER A 17 14.27 0.48 3.70
C SER A 17 13.85 1.93 3.38
N ALA A 18 13.09 2.14 2.31
CA ALA A 18 12.61 3.46 1.86
C ALA A 18 11.12 3.42 1.45
N PRO A 19 10.22 3.09 2.40
CA PRO A 19 8.81 2.79 2.10
C PRO A 19 8.05 3.98 1.49
N GLU A 20 8.44 5.23 1.76
CA GLU A 20 7.78 6.41 1.19
C GLU A 20 7.98 6.52 -0.33
N LYS A 21 9.19 6.20 -0.83
CA LYS A 21 9.47 6.18 -2.27
C LYS A 21 8.67 5.07 -2.96
N ALA A 22 8.66 3.89 -2.34
CA ALA A 22 7.86 2.77 -2.82
C ALA A 22 6.34 3.07 -2.79
N LEU A 23 5.85 3.81 -1.79
CA LEU A 23 4.46 4.26 -1.74
C LEU A 23 4.13 5.19 -2.92
N ALA A 24 5.03 6.10 -3.30
CA ALA A 24 4.84 6.96 -4.48
C ALA A 24 4.71 6.15 -5.76
N HIS A 25 5.57 5.14 -5.97
CA HIS A 25 5.44 4.22 -7.10
C HIS A 25 4.15 3.40 -7.06
N ALA A 26 3.75 2.91 -5.88
CA ALA A 26 2.51 2.15 -5.70
C ALA A 26 1.27 3.00 -6.06
N ARG A 27 1.24 4.27 -5.62
CA ARG A 27 0.19 5.23 -5.97
C ARG A 27 0.19 5.61 -7.45
N ALA A 28 1.36 5.59 -8.10
CA ALA A 28 1.50 5.78 -9.54
C ALA A 28 1.08 4.55 -10.36
N GLY A 29 0.67 3.45 -9.71
CA GLY A 29 0.12 2.26 -10.35
C GLY A 29 0.92 0.99 -10.08
N MET A 30 2.21 1.10 -9.75
CA MET A 30 3.13 -0.05 -9.65
C MET A 30 2.62 -1.13 -8.66
N HIS A 31 2.70 -2.39 -9.08
CA HIS A 31 2.19 -3.53 -8.33
C HIS A 31 3.29 -4.24 -7.54
N LYS A 32 2.88 -5.17 -6.66
CA LYS A 32 3.76 -5.86 -5.70
C LYS A 32 4.99 -6.51 -6.37
N ALA A 33 4.82 -7.14 -7.53
CA ALA A 33 5.91 -7.83 -8.23
C ALA A 33 6.97 -6.86 -8.75
N GLU A 34 6.54 -5.76 -9.36
CA GLU A 34 7.41 -4.69 -9.88
C GLU A 34 8.14 -3.98 -8.73
N LEU A 35 7.42 -3.63 -7.65
CA LEU A 35 8.00 -3.04 -6.45
C LEU A 35 9.10 -3.92 -5.82
N LEU A 36 8.90 -5.24 -5.83
CA LEU A 36 9.89 -6.17 -5.31
C LEU A 36 11.11 -6.26 -6.23
N ALA A 37 10.88 -6.43 -7.54
CA ALA A 37 11.94 -6.62 -8.53
C ALA A 37 12.81 -5.36 -8.71
N GLU A 38 12.19 -4.19 -8.86
CA GLU A 38 12.88 -2.95 -9.23
C GLU A 38 13.33 -2.14 -8.01
N HIS A 39 12.57 -2.20 -6.92
CA HIS A 39 12.82 -1.36 -5.76
C HIS A 39 13.16 -2.12 -4.49
N ARG A 40 13.12 -3.47 -4.49
CA ARG A 40 13.32 -4.32 -3.30
C ARG A 40 12.36 -3.96 -2.15
N HIS A 41 11.12 -3.61 -2.50
CA HIS A 41 10.05 -3.33 -1.55
C HIS A 41 8.86 -4.26 -1.76
N VAL A 42 8.10 -4.53 -0.70
CA VAL A 42 6.87 -5.36 -0.79
C VAL A 42 5.65 -4.52 -0.47
N LEU A 43 4.70 -4.45 -1.41
CA LEU A 43 3.36 -3.92 -1.19
C LEU A 43 2.51 -4.95 -0.44
N GLY A 44 2.22 -4.68 0.83
CA GLY A 44 1.45 -5.55 1.72
C GLY A 44 -0.05 -5.24 1.74
N LEU A 45 -0.41 -3.96 1.83
CA LEU A 45 -1.79 -3.47 1.72
C LEU A 45 -1.83 -2.33 0.70
N ARG A 46 -2.84 -2.34 -0.17
CA ARG A 46 -3.04 -1.36 -1.23
C ARG A 46 -4.44 -0.77 -1.11
N ASP A 47 -4.50 0.53 -0.85
CA ASP A 47 -5.73 1.32 -0.91
C ASP A 47 -6.96 0.67 -0.26
N ILE A 48 -6.80 0.24 1.00
CA ILE A 48 -7.88 -0.44 1.71
C ILE A 48 -8.91 0.59 2.19
N ASN A 49 -10.16 0.40 1.77
CA ASN A 49 -11.32 1.23 2.10
C ASN A 49 -12.49 0.32 2.52
N VAL A 50 -12.76 0.21 3.83
CA VAL A 50 -13.80 -0.67 4.42
C VAL A 50 -14.47 -0.05 5.64
#